data_AF-A0AAC9Z9L8-F1
#
_entry.id   AF-A0AAC9Z9L8-F1
#
_cell.length_a   1.000
_cell.length_b   1.000
_cell.length_c   1.000
_cell.angle_alpha   90.00
_cell.angle_beta   90.00
_cell.angle_gamma   90.00
#
_symmetry.space_group_name_H-M   'P 1'
#
loop_
_entity.id
_entity.type
_entity.pdbx_description
1 polymer ?
#
loop_
_entity_poly.entity_id
_entity_poly.type
_entity_poly.pdbx_seq_one_letter_code
_entity_poly.pdbx_strand_id
1 'polypeptide(L)' 'MMADQIITDEVKYVTATQAINSPRWPFGRDKFYRMVQRGKITPSIPFEGSRKVYSVAQIDGLFQAPSEQ' A
#
# COMPACT_ATOMS: atom_id res chain seq x y z
N MET A 1 20.95 -3.04 4.72
CA MET A 1 19.87 -3.68 5.50
C MET A 1 18.72 -2.68 5.56
N MET A 2 17.68 -2.86 4.76
CA MET A 2 16.44 -2.10 4.94
C MET A 2 15.67 -2.84 6.02
N ALA A 3 15.53 -2.22 7.19
CA ALA A 3 14.75 -2.80 8.28
C ALA A 3 13.35 -3.14 7.75
N ASP A 4 12.86 -4.34 8.07
CA ASP A 4 11.47 -4.73 7.93
C ASP A 4 10.64 -3.77 8.79
N GLN A 5 10.29 -2.61 8.23
CA GLN A 5 9.53 -1.61 8.94
C GLN A 5 8.10 -2.14 9.03
N ILE A 6 7.75 -2.66 10.21
CA ILE A 6 6.40 -3.16 10.50
C ILE A 6 5.43 -1.99 10.35
N ILE A 7 4.50 -2.13 9.42
CA ILE A 7 3.44 -1.15 9.15
C ILE A 7 2.28 -1.47 10.10
N THR A 8 2.24 -0.75 11.22
CA THR A 8 1.17 -0.86 12.23
C THR A 8 -0.13 -0.22 11.73
N ASP A 9 -1.25 -0.50 12.40
CA ASP A 9 -2.58 0.02 12.02
C ASP A 9 -2.72 1.54 12.16
N GLU A 10 -1.81 2.19 12.89
CA GLU A 10 -1.78 3.66 13.02
C GLU A 10 -1.24 4.35 11.77
N VAL A 11 -0.49 3.62 10.92
CA VAL A 11 0.08 4.16 9.70
C VAL A 11 -1.02 4.33 8.65
N LYS A 12 -1.28 5.58 8.26
CA LYS A 12 -2.32 5.91 7.27
C LYS A 12 -1.84 5.80 5.82
N TYR A 13 -0.57 6.11 5.60
CA TYR A 13 0.02 6.22 4.27
C TYR A 13 1.41 5.59 4.23
N VAL A 14 1.72 4.92 3.13
CA VAL A 14 3.00 4.24 2.90
C VAL A 14 3.57 4.63 1.55
N THR A 15 4.90 4.59 1.41
CA THR A 15 5.54 4.67 0.09
C THR A 15 5.38 3.34 -0.67
N ALA A 16 5.61 3.35 -1.99
CA ALA A 16 5.60 2.12 -2.78
C ALA A 16 6.60 1.08 -2.23
N THR A 17 7.80 1.51 -1.84
CA THR A 17 8.83 0.63 -1.29
C THR A 17 8.39 -0.02 0.01
N GLN A 18 7.78 0.74 0.91
CA GLN A 18 7.23 0.19 2.15
C GLN A 18 6.10 -0.81 1.85
N ALA A 19 5.18 -0.50 0.94
CA ALA A 19 4.10 -1.40 0.59
C ALA A 19 4.57 -2.72 -0.02
N ILE A 20 5.53 -2.66 -0.95
CA ILE A 20 6.06 -3.82 -1.66
C ILE A 20 6.85 -4.75 -0.76
N ASN A 21 7.56 -4.20 0.23
CA ASN A 21 8.40 -4.99 1.14
C ASN A 21 7.67 -5.40 2.41
N SER A 22 6.41 -5.00 2.60
CA SER A 22 5.66 -5.30 3.82
C SER A 22 5.13 -6.73 3.80
N PRO A 23 5.27 -7.50 4.90
CA PRO A 23 4.60 -8.79 5.04
C PRO A 23 3.08 -8.65 5.25
N ARG A 24 2.56 -7.43 5.46
CA ARG A 24 1.12 -7.15 5.71
C ARG A 24 0.24 -7.57 4.54
N TRP A 25 0.76 -7.49 3.31
CA TRP A 25 -0.02 -7.75 2.11
C TRP A 25 0.61 -8.82 1.21
N PRO A 26 -0.19 -9.75 0.65
CA PRO A 26 0.31 -10.83 -0.20
C PRO A 26 0.51 -10.34 -1.65
N PHE A 27 1.42 -9.37 -1.84
CA PHE A 27 1.85 -8.92 -3.16
C PHE A 27 3.32 -8.50 -3.18
N GLY A 28 3.96 -8.67 -4.35
CA GLY A 28 5.24 -8.06 -4.66
C GLY A 28 5.10 -6.86 -5.61
N ARG A 29 6.25 -6.34 -6.06
CA ARG A 29 6.39 -5.15 -6.91
C ARG A 29 5.45 -5.13 -8.12
N ASP A 30 5.44 -6.17 -8.92
CA ASP A 30 4.70 -6.18 -10.19
C ASP A 30 3.19 -6.13 -9.97
N LYS A 31 2.71 -6.88 -8.97
CA LYS A 31 1.29 -6.90 -8.59
C LYS A 31 0.88 -5.54 -8.02
N PHE A 32 1.71 -4.90 -7.20
CA PHE A 32 1.47 -3.55 -6.70
C PHE A 32 1.27 -2.54 -7.84
N TYR A 33 2.24 -2.44 -8.77
CA TYR A 33 2.13 -1.48 -9.87
C TYR A 33 1.00 -1.81 -10.85
N ARG A 34 0.67 -3.09 -11.05
CA ARG A 34 -0.52 -3.48 -11.83
C ARG A 34 -1.82 -3.01 -11.17
N MET A 35 -1.93 -3.04 -9.84
CA MET A 35 -3.08 -2.52 -9.11
C MET A 35 -3.17 -1.00 -9.21
N VAL A 36 -2.04 -0.29 -9.11
CA VAL A 36 -1.98 1.17 -9.31
C VAL A 36 -2.39 1.54 -10.74
N GLN A 37 -1.84 0.87 -11.76
CA GLN A 37 -2.16 1.11 -13.16
C GLN A 37 -3.64 0.86 -13.49
N ARG A 38 -4.25 -0.14 -12.83
CA ARG A 38 -5.67 -0.46 -12.98
C ARG A 38 -6.60 0.41 -12.11
N GLY A 39 -6.06 1.40 -11.39
CA GLY A 39 -6.84 2.29 -10.53
C GLY A 39 -7.39 1.66 -9.25
N LYS A 40 -6.89 0.47 -8.85
CA LYS A 40 -7.31 -0.18 -7.59
C LYS A 40 -6.70 0.48 -6.35
N ILE A 41 -5.49 1.03 -6.50
CA ILE A 41 -4.80 1.81 -5.47
C ILE A 41 -4.51 3.18 -6.07
N THR A 42 -4.97 4.24 -5.40
CA THR A 42 -4.82 5.61 -5.90
C THR A 42 -3.58 6.24 -5.26
N PRO A 43 -2.60 6.71 -6.04
CA PRO A 43 -1.48 7.45 -5.48
C PRO A 43 -1.93 8.82 -4.99
N SER A 44 -1.51 9.19 -3.78
CA SER A 44 -1.66 10.53 -3.23
C SER A 44 -0.32 11.26 -3.25
N ILE A 45 -0.35 12.57 -3.52
CA ILE A 45 0.81 13.45 -3.45
C ILE A 45 0.49 14.46 -2.35
N PRO A 46 1.06 14.34 -1.14
CA PRO A 46 0.64 15.15 0.00
C PRO A 46 1.03 16.63 -0.16
N PHE A 47 2.17 16.90 -0.81
CA PHE A 47 2.65 18.24 -1.14
C PHE A 47 3.24 18.25 -2.56
N GLU A 48 3.19 19.39 -3.24
CA GLU A 48 3.77 19.52 -4.57
C GLU A 48 5.27 19.12 -4.58
N GLY A 49 5.69 18.34 -5.58
CA GLY A 49 7.05 17.83 -5.69
C GLY A 49 7.42 16.66 -4.74
N SER A 50 6.53 16.27 -3.82
CA SER A 50 6.78 15.15 -2.90
C SER A 50 6.62 13.77 -3.57
N ARG A 51 7.14 12.73 -2.89
CA ARG A 51 6.97 11.34 -3.33
C ARG A 51 5.51 10.90 -3.19
N LYS A 52 5.05 10.09 -4.16
CA LYS A 52 3.74 9.43 -4.09
C LYS A 52 3.66 8.52 -2.86
N VAL A 53 2.56 8.63 -2.14
CA VAL A 53 2.18 7.75 -1.04
C VAL A 53 0.85 7.05 -1.37
N TYR A 54 0.56 5.97 -0.66
CA TYR A 54 -0.56 5.09 -0.92
C TYR A 54 -1.28 4.82 0.40
N SER A 55 -2.62 4.86 0.37
CA SER A 55 -3.45 4.66 1.57
C SER A 55 -3.37 3.20 2.05
N VAL A 56 -3.02 3.01 3.32
CA VAL A 56 -3.01 1.68 3.96
C VAL A 56 -4.41 1.07 3.95
N ALA A 57 -5.44 1.85 4.32
CA ALA A 57 -6.83 1.39 4.33
C ALA A 57 -7.33 0.96 2.94
N GLN A 58 -6.94 1.68 1.88
CA GLN A 58 -7.30 1.27 0.51
C GLN A 58 -6.64 -0.05 0.12
N ILE A 59 -5.38 -0.26 0.50
CA ILE A 59 -4.68 -1.51 0.21
C ILE A 59 -5.27 -2.65 1.05
N ASP A 60 -5.51 -2.43 2.35
CA ASP A 60 -6.16 -3.40 3.24
C ASP A 60 -7.52 -3.84 2.67
N GLY A 61 -8.34 -2.91 2.19
CA GLY A 61 -9.65 -3.22 1.59
C GLY A 61 -9.59 -4.10 0.33
N LEU A 62 -8.41 -4.27 -0.30
CA LEU A 62 -8.23 -5.21 -1.41
C LEU A 62 -7.97 -6.65 -0.94
N PHE A 63 -7.59 -6.84 0.34
CA PHE A 63 -7.17 -8.13 0.90
C PHE A 63 -7.98 -8.55 2.12
N GLN A 64 -8.75 -7.66 2.73
CA GLN A 64 -9.84 -8.04 3.62
C GLN A 64 -10.89 -8.73 2.75
N ALA A 65 -11.11 -10.02 3.00
CA ALA A 65 -12.21 -10.74 2.38
C ALA A 65 -13.52 -9.98 2.69
N PRO A 66 -14.52 -9.97 1.78
CA PRO A 66 -15.86 -9.67 2.21
C PRO A 66 -16.21 -10.69 3.29
N SER A 67 -16.37 -10.24 4.54
CA SER A 67 -16.96 -11.08 5.57
C SER A 67 -18.38 -11.38 5.11
N GLU A 68 -18.61 -12.58 4.57
CA GLU A 68 -19.96 -13.12 4.46
C GLU A 68 -20.50 -13.29 5.88
N GLN A 69 -21.37 -12.37 6.29
CA GLN A 69 -22.40 -12.60 7.30
C GLN A 69 -23.68 -11.91 6.88
#